data_AF-R9JDX3-F1
#
_entry.id   AF-R9JDX3-F1
#
_cell.length_a   1.000
_cell.length_b   1.000
_cell.length_c   1.000
_cell.angle_alpha   90.00
_cell.angle_beta   90.00
_cell.angle_gamma   90.00
#
_symmetry.space_group_name_H-M   'P 1'
#
loop_
_entity.id
_entity.type
_entity.pdbx_description
1 polymer ?
#
loop_
_entity_poly.entity_id
_entity_poly.type
_entity_poly.pdbx_seq_one_letter_code
_entity_poly.pdbx_strand_id
1 'polypeptide(L)'
;MFSIDFAEEIEALTGVKNLSESEPRFLRTLRELMKKLNDGQKKLALLFFTTIAETLITPTMGKFPKDERLVLPVRELINDHSIDELRHLRYFVELFHFIWEQIDFDDRHILCLLLPRMLYSYFEPDFDRIIQLLKLLGFSDEEIKRVLSDTYPKDRIVENVMASSTATIKLFKDVGMFDDYKIKSAFHEEGFLV
;
A
#
# COMPACT_ATOMS: atom_id res chain seq x y z
N MET A 1 -1.12 9.16 15.53
CA MET A 1 -0.51 9.95 16.61
C MET A 1 0.76 9.25 17.07
N PHE A 2 0.68 8.01 17.58
CA PHE A 2 1.83 7.22 18.06
C PHE A 2 3.06 7.14 17.14
N SER A 3 2.90 6.97 15.82
CA SER A 3 4.05 6.85 14.91
C SER A 3 4.80 8.16 14.63
N ILE A 4 4.14 9.32 14.81
CA ILE A 4 4.79 10.63 14.65
C ILE A 4 5.60 10.92 15.90
N ASP A 5 4.97 10.80 17.08
CA ASP A 5 5.62 10.99 18.38
C ASP A 5 6.87 10.09 18.50
N PHE A 6 6.76 8.82 18.12
CA PHE A 6 7.88 7.89 18.14
C PHE A 6 9.00 8.26 17.15
N ALA A 7 8.67 8.82 15.98
CA ALA A 7 9.67 9.28 15.03
C ALA A 7 10.41 10.53 15.56
N GLU A 8 9.71 11.43 16.23
CA GLU A 8 10.30 12.60 16.91
C GLU A 8 11.23 12.17 18.06
N GLU A 9 10.86 11.13 18.82
CA GLU A 9 11.72 10.56 19.85
C GLU A 9 13.00 9.94 19.27
N ILE A 10 12.89 9.18 18.16
CA ILE A 10 14.06 8.63 17.46
C ILE A 10 14.96 9.77 16.97
N GLU A 11 14.40 10.82 16.38
CA GLU A 11 15.16 11.99 15.92
C GLU A 11 15.88 12.67 17.10
N ALA A 12 15.21 12.87 18.23
CA ALA A 12 15.79 13.45 19.43
C ALA A 12 16.94 12.61 20.02
N LEU A 13 16.81 11.27 19.99
CA LEU A 13 17.80 10.35 20.54
C LEU A 13 19.00 10.13 19.60
N THR A 14 18.78 10.13 18.29
CA THR A 14 19.81 9.78 17.29
C THR A 14 20.45 11.00 16.62
N GLY A 15 19.79 12.16 16.68
CA GLY A 15 20.15 13.33 15.89
C GLY A 15 19.88 13.19 14.39
N VAL A 16 19.27 12.08 13.95
CA VAL A 16 18.96 11.82 12.54
C VAL A 16 17.58 12.39 12.23
N LYS A 17 17.54 13.40 11.37
CA LYS A 17 16.30 14.07 10.97
C LYS A 17 15.33 13.14 10.25
N ASN A 18 14.05 13.21 10.61
CA ASN A 18 13.00 12.55 9.85
C ASN A 18 12.67 13.33 8.57
N LEU A 19 12.98 12.74 7.42
CA LEU A 19 12.76 13.34 6.10
C LEU A 19 11.32 13.15 5.57
N SER A 20 10.32 13.05 6.45
CA SER A 20 8.95 12.67 6.08
C SER A 20 8.08 13.78 5.48
N GLU A 21 8.64 14.94 5.15
CA GLU A 21 7.84 16.10 4.69
C GLU A 21 7.20 15.91 3.31
N SER A 22 7.68 14.96 2.50
CA SER A 22 7.05 14.66 1.21
C SER A 22 5.88 13.70 1.36
N GLU A 23 4.76 14.03 0.72
CA GLU A 23 3.62 13.13 0.63
C GLU A 23 4.04 11.77 0.05
N PRO A 24 3.62 10.62 0.61
CA PRO A 24 3.91 9.29 0.06
C PRO A 24 3.42 9.07 -1.39
N ARG A 25 4.18 8.31 -2.17
CA ARG A 25 3.87 8.04 -3.59
C ARG A 25 2.51 7.38 -3.84
N PHE A 26 2.05 6.51 -2.96
CA PHE A 26 0.75 5.86 -3.11
C PHE A 26 -0.41 6.88 -3.04
N LEU A 27 -0.31 7.90 -2.18
CA LEU A 27 -1.30 8.98 -2.11
C LEU A 27 -1.26 9.87 -3.35
N ARG A 28 -0.06 10.17 -3.87
CA ARG A 28 0.09 10.85 -5.17
C ARG A 28 -0.62 10.06 -6.28
N THR A 29 -0.39 8.75 -6.33
CA THR A 29 -1.02 7.84 -7.31
C THR A 29 -2.54 7.84 -7.17
N LEU A 30 -3.08 7.73 -5.96
CA LEU A 30 -4.52 7.80 -5.71
C LEU A 30 -5.14 9.09 -6.25
N ARG A 31 -4.52 10.24 -5.94
CA ARG A 31 -5.01 11.54 -6.46
C ARG A 31 -5.04 11.59 -7.98
N GLU A 32 -3.99 11.08 -8.63
CA GLU A 32 -3.93 11.02 -10.09
C GLU A 32 -5.06 10.16 -10.68
N LEU A 33 -5.31 8.98 -10.12
CA LEU A 33 -6.39 8.10 -10.55
C LEU A 33 -7.77 8.74 -10.36
N MET A 34 -7.95 9.53 -9.30
CA MET A 34 -9.21 10.19 -8.97
C MET A 34 -9.53 11.44 -9.82
N LYS A 35 -8.59 11.96 -10.61
CA LYS A 35 -8.78 13.21 -11.39
C LYS A 35 -9.97 13.15 -12.35
N LYS A 36 -10.26 11.98 -12.91
CA LYS A 36 -11.32 11.78 -13.90
C LYS A 36 -12.66 11.32 -13.29
N LEU A 37 -12.69 11.10 -11.98
CA LEU A 37 -13.87 10.61 -11.28
C LEU A 37 -14.82 11.75 -10.90
N ASN A 38 -16.11 11.47 -10.88
CA ASN A 38 -17.10 12.34 -10.26
C ASN A 38 -17.00 12.27 -8.71
N ASP A 39 -17.71 13.14 -8.00
CA ASP A 39 -17.57 13.22 -6.53
C ASP A 39 -18.09 11.99 -5.78
N GLY A 40 -19.07 11.27 -6.33
CA GLY A 40 -19.53 9.99 -5.77
C GLY A 40 -18.46 8.90 -5.92
N GLN A 41 -17.96 8.73 -7.14
CA GLN A 41 -16.88 7.81 -7.48
C GLN A 41 -15.61 8.09 -6.67
N LYS A 42 -15.26 9.36 -6.42
CA LYS A 42 -14.12 9.73 -5.57
C LYS A 42 -14.26 9.19 -4.15
N LYS A 43 -15.45 9.28 -3.54
CA LYS A 43 -15.69 8.76 -2.19
C LYS A 43 -15.58 7.24 -2.15
N LEU A 44 -16.11 6.56 -3.16
CA LEU A 44 -15.99 5.11 -3.30
C LEU A 44 -14.53 4.68 -3.55
N ALA A 45 -13.79 5.42 -4.38
CA ALA A 45 -12.37 5.18 -4.62
C ALA A 45 -11.55 5.30 -3.33
N LEU A 46 -11.81 6.31 -2.50
CA LEU A 46 -11.17 6.45 -1.19
C LEU A 46 -11.48 5.25 -0.29
N LEU A 47 -12.73 4.81 -0.24
CA LEU A 47 -13.12 3.65 0.54
C LEU A 47 -12.41 2.37 0.05
N PHE A 48 -12.41 2.11 -1.26
CA PHE A 48 -11.75 0.93 -1.83
C PHE A 48 -10.25 0.97 -1.58
N PHE A 49 -9.65 2.16 -1.70
CA PHE A 49 -8.24 2.37 -1.40
C PHE A 49 -7.93 2.08 0.08
N THR A 50 -8.76 2.55 1.00
CA THR A 50 -8.62 2.22 2.43
C THR A 50 -8.80 0.73 2.67
N THR A 51 -9.82 0.08 2.10
CA THR A 51 -9.99 -1.38 2.21
C THR A 51 -8.75 -2.14 1.71
N ILE A 52 -8.14 -1.69 0.61
CA ILE A 52 -6.87 -2.24 0.14
C ILE A 52 -5.78 -2.05 1.20
N ALA A 53 -5.58 -0.83 1.71
CA ALA A 53 -4.57 -0.55 2.76
C ALA A 53 -4.68 -1.54 3.93
N GLU A 54 -5.89 -1.70 4.44
CA GLU A 54 -6.21 -2.48 5.64
C GLU A 54 -6.06 -3.99 5.37
N THR A 55 -6.35 -4.44 4.16
CA THR A 55 -6.14 -5.84 3.75
C THR A 55 -4.67 -6.18 3.45
N LEU A 56 -3.84 -5.18 3.17
CA LEU A 56 -2.40 -5.35 2.91
C LEU A 56 -1.52 -5.22 4.16
N ILE A 57 -1.86 -4.28 5.03
CA ILE A 57 -1.01 -3.91 6.17
C ILE A 57 -0.97 -5.02 7.22
N THR A 58 -2.12 -5.66 7.52
CA THR A 58 -2.23 -6.69 8.55
C THR A 58 -1.24 -7.85 8.38
N PRO A 59 -1.16 -8.54 7.22
CA PRO A 59 -0.19 -9.64 7.05
C PRO A 59 1.27 -9.15 7.04
N THR A 60 1.50 -7.90 6.66
CA THR A 60 2.85 -7.30 6.62
C THR A 60 3.34 -6.99 8.04
N MET A 61 2.47 -6.44 8.89
CA MET A 61 2.82 -6.05 10.25
C MET A 61 3.12 -7.24 11.16
N GLY A 62 2.47 -8.39 10.97
CA GLY A 62 2.70 -9.59 11.79
C GLY A 62 4.13 -10.16 11.75
N LYS A 63 4.97 -9.72 10.81
CA LYS A 63 6.36 -10.18 10.65
C LYS A 63 7.35 -9.41 11.53
N PHE A 64 7.17 -8.11 11.69
CA PHE A 64 8.16 -7.24 12.35
C PHE A 64 8.32 -7.48 13.86
N PRO A 65 7.28 -7.77 14.65
CA PRO A 65 7.43 -8.06 16.07
C PRO A 65 8.37 -9.23 16.37
N LYS A 66 8.57 -10.12 15.40
CA LYS A 66 9.41 -11.32 15.51
C LYS A 66 10.83 -11.11 14.94
N ASP A 67 11.12 -9.96 14.34
CA ASP A 67 12.42 -9.69 13.73
C ASP A 67 13.40 -9.14 14.77
N GLU A 68 14.33 -9.99 15.23
CA GLU A 68 15.33 -9.62 16.24
C GLU A 68 16.38 -8.61 15.75
N ARG A 69 16.40 -8.28 14.46
CA ARG A 69 17.23 -7.19 13.92
C ARG A 69 16.69 -5.80 14.27
N LEU A 70 15.40 -5.71 14.61
CA LEU A 70 14.77 -4.46 15.05
C LEU A 70 14.96 -4.27 16.55
N VAL A 71 15.21 -3.02 16.95
CA VAL A 71 15.29 -2.65 18.38
C VAL A 71 13.94 -2.88 19.05
N LEU A 72 13.98 -3.26 20.33
CA LEU A 72 12.78 -3.65 21.09
C LEU A 72 11.63 -2.63 21.02
N PRO A 73 11.86 -1.30 21.18
CA PRO A 73 10.77 -0.33 21.13
C PRO A 73 10.02 -0.30 19.80
N VAL A 74 10.75 -0.50 18.68
CA VAL A 74 10.14 -0.58 17.34
C VAL A 74 9.27 -1.84 17.22
N ARG A 75 9.74 -2.96 17.76
CA ARG A 75 9.00 -4.24 17.73
C ARG A 75 7.72 -4.17 18.55
N GLU A 76 7.79 -3.59 19.75
CA GLU A 76 6.64 -3.42 20.65
C GLU A 76 5.60 -2.48 20.04
N LEU A 77 6.01 -1.32 19.50
CA LEU A 77 5.11 -0.39 18.82
C LEU A 77 4.37 -1.05 17.64
N ILE A 78 5.08 -1.80 16.81
CA ILE A 78 4.46 -2.51 15.67
C ILE A 78 3.55 -3.63 16.16
N ASN A 79 3.92 -4.33 17.24
CA ASN A 79 3.10 -5.38 17.83
C ASN A 79 1.76 -4.84 18.32
N ASP A 80 1.79 -3.74 19.08
CA ASP A 80 0.59 -3.10 19.60
C ASP A 80 -0.34 -2.67 18.47
N HIS A 81 0.21 -2.03 17.44
CA HIS A 81 -0.56 -1.61 16.28
C HIS A 81 -1.13 -2.83 15.51
N SER A 82 -0.39 -3.93 15.39
CA SER A 82 -0.85 -5.14 14.70
C SER A 82 -2.08 -5.79 15.34
N ILE A 83 -2.31 -5.58 16.64
CA ILE A 83 -3.50 -6.08 17.35
C ILE A 83 -4.76 -5.35 16.85
N ASP A 84 -4.65 -4.04 16.59
CA ASP A 84 -5.75 -3.23 16.08
C ASP A 84 -6.03 -3.50 14.60
N GLU A 85 -4.99 -3.74 13.81
CA GLU A 85 -5.10 -4.04 12.38
C GLU A 85 -5.99 -5.26 12.10
N LEU A 86 -6.03 -6.26 12.97
CA LEU A 86 -6.95 -7.39 12.83
C LEU A 86 -8.42 -6.98 12.93
N ARG A 87 -8.73 -5.96 13.75
CA ARG A 87 -10.08 -5.41 13.88
C ARG A 87 -10.44 -4.58 12.66
N HIS A 88 -9.51 -3.75 12.18
CA HIS A 88 -9.72 -2.96 10.97
C HIS A 88 -9.93 -3.85 9.75
N LEU A 89 -9.09 -4.87 9.56
CA LEU A 89 -9.24 -5.85 8.49
C LEU A 89 -10.66 -6.42 8.44
N ARG A 90 -11.16 -6.91 9.59
CA ARG A 90 -12.52 -7.45 9.66
C ARG A 90 -13.55 -6.39 9.32
N TYR A 91 -13.44 -5.20 9.91
CA TYR A 91 -14.37 -4.10 9.66
C TYR A 91 -14.43 -3.72 8.18
N PHE A 92 -13.28 -3.52 7.52
CA PHE A 92 -13.23 -3.09 6.13
C PHE A 92 -13.61 -4.18 5.13
N VAL A 93 -13.39 -5.46 5.45
CA VAL A 93 -13.92 -6.59 4.66
C VAL A 93 -15.45 -6.60 4.69
N GLU A 94 -16.05 -6.52 5.88
CA GLU A 94 -17.52 -6.49 6.02
C GLU A 94 -18.13 -5.24 5.38
N LEU A 95 -17.50 -4.08 5.59
CA LEU A 95 -17.93 -2.83 4.98
C LEU A 95 -17.86 -2.88 3.45
N PHE A 96 -16.82 -3.50 2.89
CA PHE A 96 -16.68 -3.68 1.46
C PHE A 96 -17.80 -4.56 0.89
N HIS A 97 -18.11 -5.70 1.51
CA HIS A 97 -19.24 -6.53 1.09
C HIS A 97 -20.56 -5.76 1.10
N PHE A 98 -20.84 -5.07 2.21
CA PHE A 98 -22.06 -4.27 2.36
C PHE A 98 -22.19 -3.19 1.29
N ILE A 99 -21.11 -2.47 1.00
CA ILE A 99 -21.13 -1.38 0.01
C ILE A 99 -21.14 -1.92 -1.41
N TRP A 100 -20.44 -3.02 -1.68
CA TRP A 100 -20.39 -3.63 -3.00
C TRP A 100 -21.79 -3.88 -3.57
N GLU A 101 -22.68 -4.45 -2.77
CA GLU A 101 -24.07 -4.75 -3.16
C GLU A 101 -24.91 -3.50 -3.49
N GLN A 102 -24.48 -2.31 -3.06
CA GLN A 102 -25.21 -1.06 -3.23
C GLN A 102 -24.68 -0.17 -4.36
N ILE A 103 -23.46 -0.42 -4.85
CA ILE A 103 -22.88 0.34 -5.97
C ILE A 103 -23.47 -0.18 -7.28
N ASP A 104 -23.89 0.74 -8.16
CA ASP A 104 -24.35 0.39 -9.50
C ASP A 104 -23.22 -0.19 -10.37
N PHE A 105 -23.61 -0.82 -11.47
CA PHE A 105 -22.65 -1.53 -12.32
C PHE A 105 -21.61 -0.60 -12.95
N ASP A 106 -22.00 0.60 -13.38
CA ASP A 106 -21.12 1.50 -14.12
C ASP A 106 -20.03 2.08 -13.19
N ASP A 107 -20.42 2.54 -12.00
CA ASP A 107 -19.50 3.02 -10.98
C ASP A 107 -18.58 1.87 -10.51
N ARG A 108 -19.13 0.69 -10.28
CA ARG A 108 -18.35 -0.50 -9.90
C ARG A 108 -17.31 -0.83 -10.97
N HIS A 109 -17.71 -0.88 -12.24
CA HIS A 109 -16.82 -1.24 -13.34
C HIS A 109 -15.68 -0.23 -13.48
N ILE A 110 -15.98 1.07 -13.47
CA ILE A 110 -14.97 2.13 -13.55
C ILE A 110 -13.98 2.03 -12.38
N LEU A 111 -14.47 1.87 -11.15
CA LEU A 111 -13.60 1.79 -9.97
C LEU A 111 -12.73 0.53 -9.98
N CYS A 112 -13.27 -0.61 -10.41
CA CYS A 112 -12.53 -1.87 -10.46
C CYS A 112 -11.35 -1.84 -11.43
N LEU A 113 -11.47 -1.10 -12.53
CA LEU A 113 -10.37 -0.89 -13.47
C LEU A 113 -9.20 -0.09 -12.86
N LEU A 114 -9.43 0.65 -11.76
CA LEU A 114 -8.38 1.40 -11.05
C LEU A 114 -7.69 0.58 -9.96
N LEU A 115 -8.32 -0.50 -9.48
CA LEU A 115 -7.82 -1.28 -8.34
C LEU A 115 -6.45 -1.93 -8.55
N PRO A 116 -6.11 -2.47 -9.73
CA PRO A 116 -4.77 -3.00 -9.99
C PRO A 116 -3.67 -1.98 -9.70
N ARG A 117 -3.86 -0.76 -10.19
CA ARG A 117 -2.88 0.33 -10.01
C ARG A 117 -2.86 0.83 -8.57
N MET A 118 -4.02 0.91 -7.90
CA MET A 118 -4.09 1.22 -6.46
C MET A 118 -3.30 0.19 -5.65
N LEU A 119 -3.55 -1.09 -5.89
CA LEU A 119 -2.91 -2.22 -5.21
C LEU A 119 -1.39 -2.22 -5.43
N TYR A 120 -0.95 -2.06 -6.68
CA TYR A 120 0.47 -1.96 -7.00
C TYR A 120 1.14 -0.77 -6.29
N SER A 121 0.46 0.38 -6.20
CA SER A 121 1.04 1.60 -5.63
C SER A 121 1.45 1.48 -4.15
N TYR A 122 0.85 0.56 -3.39
CA TYR A 122 1.22 0.31 -1.99
C TYR A 122 2.58 -0.38 -1.82
N PHE A 123 3.02 -1.12 -2.83
CA PHE A 123 4.27 -1.88 -2.78
C PHE A 123 5.37 -1.24 -3.63
N GLU A 124 4.99 -0.32 -4.51
CA GLU A 124 5.94 0.39 -5.32
C GLU A 124 6.88 1.21 -4.42
N PRO A 125 8.21 1.01 -4.50
CA PRO A 125 9.14 1.83 -3.74
C PRO A 125 8.92 3.32 -4.03
N ASP A 126 8.99 4.14 -2.98
CA ASP A 126 8.99 5.59 -3.14
C ASP A 126 10.40 6.03 -3.60
N PHE A 127 10.68 5.82 -4.89
CA PHE A 127 11.99 6.09 -5.49
C PHE A 127 12.42 7.54 -5.26
N ASP A 128 11.49 8.51 -5.30
CA ASP A 128 11.81 9.91 -5.04
C ASP A 128 12.42 10.08 -3.64
N ARG A 129 11.81 9.43 -2.63
CA ARG A 129 12.31 9.45 -1.25
C ARG A 129 13.62 8.70 -1.09
N ILE A 130 13.75 7.53 -1.72
CA ILE A 130 14.99 6.73 -1.67
C ILE A 130 16.16 7.50 -2.31
N ILE A 131 15.92 8.15 -3.45
CA ILE A 131 16.92 8.98 -4.13
C ILE A 131 17.34 10.15 -3.23
N GLN A 132 16.37 10.85 -2.61
CA GLN A 132 16.68 11.94 -1.68
C GLN A 132 17.54 11.47 -0.50
N LEU A 133 17.20 10.32 0.10
CA LEU A 133 17.97 9.71 1.19
C LEU A 133 19.41 9.40 0.77
N LEU A 134 19.59 8.73 -0.38
CA LEU A 134 20.93 8.38 -0.87
C LEU A 134 21.76 9.63 -1.21
N LYS A 135 21.14 10.67 -1.78
CA LYS A 135 21.83 11.96 -2.02
C LYS A 135 22.31 12.60 -0.72
N LEU A 136 21.50 12.58 0.33
CA LEU A 136 21.88 13.12 1.64
C LEU A 136 23.03 12.31 2.29
N LEU A 137 23.12 11.02 1.97
CA LEU A 137 24.24 10.17 2.39
C LEU A 137 25.51 10.34 1.52
N GLY A 138 25.48 11.23 0.52
CA GLY A 138 26.64 11.57 -0.31
C GLY A 138 26.84 10.68 -1.54
N PHE A 139 25.86 9.85 -1.90
CA PHE A 139 25.94 9.02 -3.11
C PHE A 139 25.81 9.88 -4.38
N SER A 140 26.63 9.58 -5.39
CA SER A 140 26.52 10.18 -6.72
C SER A 140 25.30 9.64 -7.49
N ASP A 141 24.84 10.38 -8.51
CA ASP A 141 23.70 9.93 -9.34
C ASP A 141 23.94 8.56 -10.01
N GLU A 142 25.20 8.22 -10.34
CA GLU A 142 25.51 6.92 -10.93
C GLU A 142 25.52 5.78 -9.92
N GLU A 143 25.94 6.03 -8.68
CA GLU A 143 25.83 5.04 -7.60
C GLU A 143 24.37 4.82 -7.22
N ILE A 144 23.56 5.89 -7.15
CA ILE A 144 22.13 5.80 -6.89
C ILE A 144 21.44 4.94 -7.94
N LYS A 145 21.70 5.17 -9.23
CA LYS A 145 21.12 4.35 -10.31
C LYS A 145 21.46 2.86 -10.13
N ARG A 146 22.70 2.53 -9.79
CA ARG A 146 23.14 1.15 -9.53
C ARG A 146 22.45 0.54 -8.31
N VAL A 147 22.40 1.26 -7.19
CA VAL A 147 21.71 0.80 -5.98
C VAL A 147 20.25 0.50 -6.28
N LEU A 148 19.56 1.38 -7.01
CA LEU A 148 18.16 1.18 -7.36
C LEU A 148 17.95 -0.01 -8.30
N SER A 149 18.79 -0.18 -9.33
CA SER A 149 18.69 -1.32 -10.25
C SER A 149 18.92 -2.66 -9.54
N ASP A 150 19.87 -2.69 -8.60
CA ASP A 150 20.26 -3.91 -7.91
C ASP A 150 19.29 -4.28 -6.79
N THR A 151 18.71 -3.28 -6.12
CA THR A 151 17.83 -3.48 -4.95
C THR A 151 16.37 -3.71 -5.34
N TYR A 152 15.91 -3.09 -6.41
CA TYR A 152 14.50 -3.07 -6.81
C TYR A 152 14.26 -3.62 -8.22
N PRO A 153 14.66 -4.87 -8.53
CA PRO A 153 14.28 -5.49 -9.79
C PRO A 153 12.76 -5.63 -9.85
N LYS A 154 12.16 -5.23 -10.99
CA LYS A 154 10.70 -5.16 -11.18
C LYS A 154 9.97 -6.44 -10.77
N ASP A 155 10.54 -7.59 -11.14
CA ASP A 155 9.93 -8.91 -10.88
C ASP A 155 9.80 -9.20 -9.38
N ARG A 156 10.77 -8.80 -8.56
CA ARG A 156 10.69 -8.98 -7.09
C ARG A 156 9.65 -8.09 -6.42
N ILE A 157 9.42 -6.89 -6.97
CA ILE A 157 8.35 -6.02 -6.47
C ILE A 157 7.01 -6.71 -6.69
N VAL A 158 6.76 -7.22 -7.91
CA VAL A 158 5.52 -7.92 -8.26
C VAL A 158 5.33 -9.19 -7.42
N GLU A 159 6.37 -9.98 -7.20
CA GLU A 159 6.30 -11.16 -6.32
C GLU A 159 5.89 -10.80 -4.88
N ASN A 160 6.50 -9.74 -4.31
CA ASN A 160 6.16 -9.27 -2.97
C ASN A 160 4.73 -8.72 -2.89
N VAL A 161 4.30 -7.98 -3.91
CA VAL A 161 2.92 -7.50 -4.05
C VAL A 161 1.96 -8.69 -3.98
N MET A 162 2.18 -9.71 -4.81
CA MET A 162 1.32 -10.89 -4.87
C MET A 162 1.24 -11.64 -3.54
N ALA A 163 2.40 -11.88 -2.90
CA ALA A 163 2.45 -12.57 -1.62
C ALA A 163 1.64 -11.83 -0.53
N SER A 164 1.74 -10.49 -0.50
CA SER A 164 1.07 -9.68 0.51
C SER A 164 -0.38 -9.30 0.16
N SER A 165 -0.82 -9.47 -1.09
CA SER A 165 -2.16 -9.10 -1.56
C SER A 165 -3.20 -10.23 -1.42
N THR A 166 -2.83 -11.36 -0.83
CA THR A 166 -3.69 -12.56 -0.76
C THR A 166 -5.08 -12.27 -0.18
N ALA A 167 -5.16 -11.50 0.91
CA ALA A 167 -6.44 -11.16 1.55
C ALA A 167 -7.31 -10.26 0.65
N THR A 168 -6.70 -9.26 0.02
CA THR A 168 -7.35 -8.34 -0.92
C THR A 168 -7.88 -9.07 -2.16
N ILE A 169 -7.04 -9.92 -2.77
CA ILE A 169 -7.44 -10.71 -3.95
C ILE A 169 -8.55 -11.70 -3.60
N LYS A 170 -8.51 -12.30 -2.40
CA LYS A 170 -9.59 -13.16 -1.92
C LYS A 170 -10.89 -12.36 -1.79
N LEU A 171 -10.86 -11.20 -1.14
CA LEU A 171 -12.03 -10.31 -1.02
C LEU A 171 -12.65 -9.98 -2.38
N PHE A 172 -11.82 -9.66 -3.37
CA PHE A 172 -12.29 -9.38 -4.74
C PHE A 172 -12.89 -10.61 -5.43
N LYS A 173 -12.33 -11.81 -5.20
CA LYS A 173 -12.90 -13.08 -5.68
C LYS A 173 -14.26 -13.37 -5.04
N ASP A 174 -14.38 -13.16 -3.73
CA ASP A 174 -15.58 -13.47 -2.96
C ASP A 174 -16.80 -12.66 -3.46
N VAL A 175 -16.57 -11.47 -4.04
CA VAL A 175 -17.63 -10.62 -4.62
C VAL A 175 -17.85 -10.80 -6.13
N GLY A 176 -17.19 -11.79 -6.75
CA GLY A 176 -17.31 -12.06 -8.19
C GLY A 176 -16.65 -11.02 -9.09
N MET A 177 -15.71 -10.22 -8.58
CA MET A 177 -15.09 -9.12 -9.34
C MET A 177 -14.41 -9.60 -10.64
N PHE A 178 -13.83 -10.80 -10.61
CA PHE A 178 -13.07 -11.35 -11.74
C PHE A 178 -13.91 -12.10 -12.77
N ASP A 179 -15.25 -12.08 -12.63
CA ASP A 179 -16.17 -12.57 -13.66
C ASP A 179 -16.19 -11.65 -14.89
N ASP A 180 -15.79 -10.38 -14.72
CA ASP A 180 -15.57 -9.42 -15.80
C ASP A 180 -14.17 -9.57 -16.40
N TYR A 181 -14.11 -9.95 -17.68
CA TYR A 181 -12.85 -10.16 -18.40
C TYR A 181 -11.97 -8.89 -18.49
N LYS A 182 -12.57 -7.69 -18.52
CA LYS A 182 -11.82 -6.44 -18.60
C LYS A 182 -11.13 -6.15 -17.28
N ILE A 183 -11.82 -6.38 -16.16
CA ILE A 183 -11.23 -6.24 -14.83
C ILE A 183 -10.09 -7.25 -14.68
N LYS A 184 -10.32 -8.51 -15.06
CA LYS A 184 -9.28 -9.54 -15.05
C LYS A 184 -8.05 -9.16 -15.88
N SER A 185 -8.25 -8.65 -17.10
CA SER A 185 -7.17 -8.17 -17.98
C SER A 185 -6.38 -7.03 -17.33
N ALA A 186 -7.06 -6.06 -16.71
CA ALA A 186 -6.40 -4.94 -16.04
C ALA A 186 -5.49 -5.40 -14.88
N PHE A 187 -5.90 -6.42 -14.13
CA PHE A 187 -5.03 -7.04 -13.11
C PHE A 187 -3.83 -7.76 -13.72
N HIS A 188 -4.02 -8.49 -14.83
CA HIS A 188 -2.92 -9.18 -15.52
C HIS A 188 -1.90 -8.20 -16.09
N GLU A 189 -2.34 -7.05 -16.62
CA GLU A 189 -1.46 -5.99 -17.15
C GLU A 189 -0.54 -5.38 -16.07
N GLU A 190 -1.01 -5.30 -14.82
CA GLU A 190 -0.21 -4.88 -13.66
C GLU A 190 0.57 -6.05 -13.00
N GLY A 191 0.50 -7.25 -13.58
CA GLY A 191 1.28 -8.43 -13.16
C GLY A 191 0.62 -9.33 -12.12
N PHE A 192 -0.67 -9.14 -11.82
CA PHE A 192 -1.39 -9.97 -10.85
C PHE A 192 -1.89 -11.28 -11.47
N LEU A 193 -1.82 -12.37 -10.72
CA LEU A 193 -2.40 -13.67 -11.10
C LEU A 193 -3.77 -13.85 -10.42
N VAL A 194 -4.83 -13.52 -11.15
CA VAL A 194 -6.23 -13.57 -10.68
C VAL A 194 -7.11 -14.45 -11.55
#